data_AF-A0A0K9P252-F1
#
_entry.id   AF-A0A0K9P252-F1
#
_cell.length_a   1.000
_cell.length_b   1.000
_cell.length_c   1.000
_cell.angle_alpha   90.00
_cell.angle_beta   90.00
_cell.angle_gamma   90.00
#
_symmetry.space_group_name_H-M   'P 1'
#
loop_
_entity.id
_entity.type
_entity.pdbx_description
1 polymer ?
#
loop_
_entity_poly.entity_id
_entity_poly.type
_entity_poly.pdbx_seq_one_letter_code
_entity_poly.pdbx_strand_id
1 'polypeptide(L)'
;MGSATYKYNPSTVEDVYRDFKGRRAGMIKALTVDVEDFFKQCDPAKENLCLYGFPNQQWEVNFPAEEVPPELPEPALGINFARDGMQERDWLSLVALHSDSWLLAVAYYFGARFGFDKNDRKRLYGMINELPTIFETINGKRQHIKRSPVRNGNHIISNSKTNTKLHVDMVQPRYYSKMVQVQPKEDSEEEEEIDEHADALCGACGHNYATDEFWICCDICERWFHGKCVKITPAKAQHIKHYKCPSCSSGSKRSRIQ
;
A
#
# COMPACT_ATOMS: atom_id res chain seq x y z
N MET A 1 18.26 29.99 39.87
CA MET A 1 17.94 30.42 38.49
C MET A 1 17.56 29.18 37.73
N GLY A 2 16.29 29.06 37.33
CA GLY A 2 15.73 27.84 36.76
C GLY A 2 16.20 27.59 35.33
N SER A 3 16.65 26.37 35.06
CA SER A 3 16.92 25.89 33.70
C SER A 3 15.62 25.32 33.14
N ALA A 4 14.93 26.12 32.32
CA ALA A 4 13.79 25.64 31.55
C ALA A 4 14.32 24.79 30.39
N THR A 5 14.34 23.46 30.58
CA THR A 5 14.43 22.53 29.46
C THR A 5 13.15 22.66 28.66
N TYR A 6 13.18 23.38 27.53
CA TYR A 6 12.11 23.37 26.55
C TYR A 6 11.93 21.94 26.05
N LYS A 7 11.01 21.18 26.67
CA LYS A 7 10.47 19.96 26.10
C LYS A 7 9.68 20.40 24.87
N TYR A 8 10.31 20.28 23.70
CA TYR A 8 9.62 20.42 22.42
C TYR A 8 8.51 19.37 22.39
N ASN A 9 7.28 19.80 22.63
CA ASN A 9 6.10 18.96 22.61
C ASN A 9 5.33 19.36 21.34
N PRO A 10 5.53 18.67 20.21
CA PRO A 10 4.92 19.05 18.94
C PRO A 10 3.41 18.75 18.99
N SER A 11 2.61 19.56 19.67
CA SER A 11 1.20 19.28 19.93
C SER A 11 0.24 20.03 19.01
N THR A 12 0.74 20.72 17.98
CA THR A 12 -0.08 21.47 17.02
C THR A 12 -0.03 20.87 15.61
N VAL A 13 -1.03 21.21 14.78
CA VAL A 13 -1.08 20.80 13.36
C VAL A 13 0.20 21.19 12.63
N GLU A 14 0.73 22.38 12.91
CA GLU A 14 1.96 22.91 12.32
C GLU A 14 3.21 22.14 12.75
N ASP A 15 3.23 21.64 13.98
CA ASP A 15 4.35 20.85 14.49
C ASP A 15 4.36 19.45 13.88
N VAL A 16 3.21 18.80 13.80
CA VAL A 16 3.05 17.50 13.12
C VAL A 16 3.37 17.64 11.63
N TYR A 17 2.92 18.72 10.98
CA TYR A 17 3.26 18.99 9.59
C TYR A 17 4.77 19.26 9.40
N ARG A 18 5.42 19.93 10.36
CA ARG A 18 6.88 20.15 10.33
C ARG A 18 7.64 18.84 10.50
N ASP A 19 7.21 17.96 11.40
CA ASP A 19 7.73 16.60 11.55
C ASP A 19 7.59 15.81 10.23
N PHE A 20 6.39 15.77 9.65
CA PHE A 20 6.12 15.15 8.35
C PHE A 20 7.07 15.66 7.26
N LYS A 21 7.22 16.99 7.12
CA LYS A 21 8.13 17.59 6.12
C LYS A 21 9.59 17.19 6.35
N GLY A 22 10.02 17.14 7.60
CA GLY A 22 11.37 16.72 7.97
C GLY A 22 11.66 15.30 7.50
N ARG A 23 10.80 14.36 7.90
CA ARG A 23 10.91 12.95 7.50
C ARG A 23 10.83 12.78 5.99
N ARG A 24 9.87 13.43 5.34
CA ARG A 24 9.71 13.45 3.88
C ARG A 24 10.97 13.92 3.17
N ALA A 25 11.63 14.98 3.66
CA ALA A 25 12.85 15.49 3.06
C ALA A 25 14.02 14.49 3.18
N GLY A 26 14.16 13.82 4.34
CA GLY A 26 15.15 12.76 4.51
C GLY A 26 14.94 11.61 3.53
N MET A 27 13.69 11.13 3.38
CA MET A 27 13.37 10.04 2.45
C MET A 27 13.55 10.44 0.98
N ILE A 28 13.21 11.68 0.60
CA ILE A 28 13.52 12.19 -0.74
C ILE A 28 15.02 12.21 -0.97
N LYS A 29 15.81 12.64 0.01
CA LYS A 29 17.28 12.64 -0.08
C LYS A 29 17.81 11.23 -0.33
N ALA A 30 17.32 10.23 0.43
CA ALA A 30 17.68 8.81 0.23
C ALA A 30 17.39 8.32 -1.19
N LEU A 31 16.24 8.70 -1.75
CA LEU A 31 15.76 8.21 -3.05
C LEU A 31 16.20 9.07 -4.24
N THR A 32 17.00 10.11 -4.01
CA THR A 32 17.48 11.02 -5.07
C THR A 32 18.96 11.34 -4.93
N VAL A 33 19.33 12.18 -3.97
CA VAL A 33 20.69 12.70 -3.78
C VAL A 33 21.64 11.60 -3.32
N ASP A 34 21.20 10.77 -2.38
CA ASP A 34 22.02 9.73 -1.75
C ASP A 34 21.67 8.32 -2.30
N VAL A 35 21.07 8.25 -3.50
CA VAL A 35 20.49 7.00 -4.04
C VAL A 35 21.49 5.85 -4.15
N GLU A 36 22.75 6.14 -4.48
CA GLU A 36 23.80 5.12 -4.55
C GLU A 36 24.15 4.53 -3.18
N ASP A 37 24.15 5.37 -2.13
CA ASP A 37 24.42 4.92 -0.76
C ASP A 37 23.23 4.12 -0.22
N PHE A 38 22.02 4.64 -0.41
CA PHE A 38 20.78 3.93 -0.10
C PHE A 38 20.72 2.55 -0.77
N PHE A 39 20.99 2.48 -2.07
CA PHE A 39 21.00 1.21 -2.83
C PHE A 39 22.00 0.20 -2.27
N LYS A 40 23.22 0.66 -1.91
CA LYS A 40 24.27 -0.19 -1.32
C LYS A 40 23.86 -0.73 0.05
N GLN A 41 23.20 0.08 0.88
CA GLN A 41 22.76 -0.33 2.21
C GLN A 41 21.62 -1.37 2.17
N CYS A 42 20.77 -1.33 1.16
CA CYS A 42 19.67 -2.29 0.94
C CYS A 42 20.14 -3.66 0.40
N ASP A 43 21.04 -4.34 1.12
CA ASP A 43 21.57 -5.66 0.75
C ASP A 43 20.48 -6.77 0.84
N PRO A 44 20.13 -7.46 -0.27
CA PRO A 44 19.14 -8.54 -0.27
C PRO A 44 19.56 -9.77 0.55
N ALA A 45 20.84 -9.91 0.90
CA ALA A 45 21.32 -10.99 1.76
C ALA A 45 21.08 -10.75 3.25
N LYS A 46 20.76 -9.51 3.66
CA LYS A 46 20.35 -9.18 5.02
C LYS A 46 18.88 -9.52 5.24
N GLU A 47 18.46 -9.56 6.51
CA GLU A 47 17.04 -9.72 6.87
C GLU A 47 16.19 -8.52 6.42
N ASN A 48 14.95 -8.43 6.93
CA ASN A 48 14.00 -7.40 6.55
C ASN A 48 14.53 -6.00 6.89
N LEU A 49 14.90 -5.22 5.87
CA LEU A 49 15.29 -3.83 6.05
C LEU A 49 14.13 -2.89 5.75
N CYS A 50 14.14 -1.74 6.41
CA CYS A 50 13.20 -0.64 6.26
C CYS A 50 13.94 0.66 5.93
N LEU A 51 13.25 1.59 5.27
CA LEU A 51 13.70 2.98 5.11
C LEU A 51 12.98 3.86 6.13
N TYR A 52 13.74 4.51 7.00
CA TYR A 52 13.25 5.46 7.99
C TYR A 52 13.57 6.90 7.59
N GLY A 53 12.60 7.79 7.76
CA GLY A 53 12.78 9.24 7.69
C GLY A 53 12.70 9.88 9.08
N PHE A 54 13.58 10.83 9.36
CA PHE A 54 13.65 11.54 10.64
C PHE A 54 13.27 13.02 10.52
N PRO A 55 12.73 13.63 11.59
CA PRO A 55 12.30 15.03 11.56
C PRO A 55 13.43 16.04 11.30
N ASN A 56 14.67 15.64 11.58
CA ASN A 56 15.89 16.39 11.28
C ASN A 56 16.36 16.28 9.82
N GLN A 57 15.52 15.74 8.92
CA GLN A 57 15.79 15.56 7.49
C GLN A 57 16.88 14.54 7.19
N GLN A 58 17.20 13.66 8.14
CA GLN A 58 18.04 12.50 7.91
C GLN A 58 17.19 11.29 7.54
N TRP A 59 17.84 10.28 6.97
CA TRP A 59 17.27 8.98 6.67
C TRP A 59 18.20 7.87 7.17
N GLU A 60 17.65 6.68 7.34
CA GLU A 60 18.41 5.49 7.74
C GLU A 60 17.79 4.23 7.14
N VAL A 61 18.63 3.27 6.78
CA VAL A 61 18.22 1.90 6.48
C VAL A 61 18.56 1.03 7.67
N ASN A 62 17.54 0.49 8.33
CA ASN A 62 17.71 -0.34 9.53
C ASN A 62 16.67 -1.46 9.59
N PHE A 63 16.86 -2.40 10.52
CA PHE A 63 15.88 -3.43 10.85
C PHE A 63 14.62 -2.79 11.47
N PRO A 64 13.46 -3.48 11.42
CA PRO A 64 12.27 -3.05 12.13
C PRO A 64 12.51 -2.90 13.63
N ALA A 65 11.64 -2.14 14.30
CA ALA A 65 11.77 -1.89 15.73
C ALA A 65 11.61 -3.20 16.52
N GLU A 66 12.53 -3.45 17.46
CA GLU A 66 12.45 -4.62 18.34
C GLU A 66 11.41 -4.47 19.47
N GLU A 67 11.02 -3.23 19.78
CA GLU A 67 10.09 -2.91 20.86
C GLU A 67 8.66 -3.36 20.53
N VAL A 68 7.99 -3.97 21.52
CA VAL A 68 6.62 -4.49 21.38
C VAL A 68 5.71 -3.87 22.45
N PRO A 69 4.71 -3.04 22.08
CA PRO A 69 4.46 -2.51 20.74
C PRO A 69 5.42 -1.36 20.37
N PRO A 70 5.71 -1.14 19.08
CA PRO A 70 6.53 -0.03 18.64
C PRO A 70 5.86 1.33 18.93
N GLU A 71 6.65 2.36 19.20
CA GLU A 71 6.12 3.70 19.48
C GLU A 71 5.45 4.36 18.27
N LEU A 72 5.95 4.11 17.05
CA LEU A 72 5.44 4.67 15.80
C LEU A 72 4.99 3.57 14.85
N PRO A 73 4.09 3.86 13.90
CA PRO A 73 3.80 2.94 12.79
C PRO A 73 5.07 2.48 12.09
N GLU A 74 5.14 1.20 11.72
CA GLU A 74 6.31 0.63 11.07
C GLU A 74 6.30 0.93 9.55
N PRO A 75 7.46 1.24 8.94
CA PRO A 75 7.59 1.31 7.49
C PRO A 75 7.43 -0.07 6.84
N ALA A 76 7.42 -0.10 5.50
CA ALA A 76 7.43 -1.35 4.76
C ALA A 76 8.68 -2.19 5.08
N LEU A 77 8.45 -3.46 5.42
CA LEU A 77 9.48 -4.44 5.72
C LEU A 77 10.05 -5.07 4.44
N GLY A 78 11.35 -5.34 4.43
CA GLY A 78 11.98 -6.15 3.37
C GLY A 78 12.14 -5.41 2.05
N ILE A 79 12.33 -4.09 2.07
CA ILE A 79 12.52 -3.29 0.84
C ILE A 79 13.73 -3.75 0.03
N ASN A 80 14.70 -4.39 0.67
CA ASN A 80 15.92 -4.93 0.07
C ASN A 80 15.67 -6.15 -0.82
N PHE A 81 14.64 -6.96 -0.58
CA PHE A 81 14.46 -8.23 -1.31
C PHE A 81 14.11 -8.05 -2.80
N ALA A 82 13.35 -7.01 -3.13
CA ALA A 82 12.95 -6.73 -4.50
C ALA A 82 14.02 -5.98 -5.30
N ARG A 83 15.10 -5.49 -4.65
CA ARG A 83 16.08 -4.57 -5.25
C ARG A 83 16.69 -5.11 -6.54
N ASP A 84 17.17 -6.36 -6.51
CA ASP A 84 17.87 -6.98 -7.65
C ASP A 84 16.91 -7.73 -8.60
N GLY A 85 15.64 -7.86 -8.21
CA GLY A 85 14.61 -8.57 -8.98
C GLY A 85 13.85 -7.71 -9.97
N MET A 86 14.11 -6.40 -10.03
CA MET A 86 13.41 -5.46 -10.92
C MET A 86 14.33 -4.30 -11.35
N GLN A 87 13.86 -3.45 -12.27
CA GLN A 87 14.61 -2.25 -12.65
C GLN A 87 14.73 -1.31 -11.46
N GLU A 88 15.90 -0.72 -11.26
CA GLU A 88 16.19 0.19 -10.14
C GLU A 88 15.15 1.32 -10.02
N ARG A 89 14.74 1.92 -11.14
CA ARG A 89 13.69 2.94 -11.15
C ARG A 89 12.35 2.44 -10.60
N ASP A 90 11.97 1.22 -10.97
CA ASP A 90 10.70 0.63 -10.54
C ASP A 90 10.77 0.24 -9.05
N TRP A 91 11.94 -0.22 -8.59
CA TRP A 91 12.20 -0.46 -7.18
C TRP A 91 12.14 0.83 -6.35
N LEU A 92 12.84 1.90 -6.77
CA LEU A 92 12.78 3.21 -6.11
C LEU A 92 11.35 3.76 -6.08
N SER A 93 10.58 3.55 -7.14
CA SER A 93 9.16 3.92 -7.22
C SER A 93 8.30 3.15 -6.21
N LEU A 94 8.56 1.86 -6.04
CA LEU A 94 7.89 1.02 -5.04
C LEU A 94 8.22 1.49 -3.63
N VAL A 95 9.50 1.74 -3.33
CA VAL A 95 9.93 2.25 -2.02
C VAL A 95 9.30 3.61 -1.73
N ALA A 96 9.25 4.51 -2.73
CA ALA A 96 8.61 5.82 -2.58
C ALA A 96 7.11 5.70 -2.25
N LEU A 97 6.38 4.82 -2.93
CA LEU A 97 4.96 4.60 -2.68
C LEU A 97 4.70 4.14 -1.24
N HIS A 98 5.49 3.18 -0.75
CA HIS A 98 5.40 2.71 0.64
C HIS A 98 5.82 3.80 1.65
N SER A 99 6.81 4.61 1.30
CA SER A 99 7.27 5.74 2.11
C SER A 99 6.18 6.80 2.27
N ASP A 100 5.46 7.12 1.20
CA ASP A 100 4.33 8.06 1.22
C ASP A 100 3.21 7.56 2.16
N SER A 101 2.87 6.27 2.10
CA SER A 101 1.88 5.67 3.02
C SER A 101 2.34 5.71 4.48
N TRP A 102 3.61 5.39 4.74
CA TRP A 102 4.17 5.42 6.09
C TRP A 102 4.17 6.83 6.70
N LEU A 103 4.54 7.85 5.92
CA LEU A 103 4.53 9.24 6.39
C LEU A 103 3.13 9.72 6.78
N LEU A 104 2.10 9.33 6.01
CA LEU A 104 0.71 9.60 6.37
C LEU A 104 0.33 8.89 7.68
N ALA A 105 0.69 7.62 7.83
CA ALA A 105 0.42 6.87 9.06
C ALA A 105 1.06 7.53 10.28
N VAL A 106 2.34 7.93 10.21
CA VAL A 106 3.05 8.63 11.29
C VAL A 106 2.40 9.98 11.62
N ALA A 107 2.04 10.77 10.60
CA ALA A 107 1.40 12.07 10.82
C ALA A 107 0.05 11.94 11.54
N TYR A 108 -0.77 10.97 11.15
CA TYR A 108 -2.07 10.73 11.78
C TYR A 108 -1.98 10.02 13.12
N TYR A 109 -0.96 9.19 13.34
CA TYR A 109 -0.64 8.66 14.66
C TYR A 109 -0.38 9.81 15.65
N PHE A 110 0.45 10.78 15.28
CA PHE A 110 0.67 11.97 16.10
C PHE A 110 -0.58 12.81 16.25
N GLY A 111 -1.37 13.01 15.19
CA GLY A 111 -2.65 13.69 15.28
C GLY A 111 -3.59 13.06 16.31
N ALA A 112 -3.71 11.73 16.32
CA ALA A 112 -4.50 11.01 17.32
C ALA A 112 -3.89 11.16 18.73
N ARG A 113 -2.57 10.96 18.87
CA ARG A 113 -1.84 11.09 20.15
C ARG A 113 -1.96 12.48 20.78
N PHE A 114 -2.07 13.53 19.96
CA PHE A 114 -2.20 14.92 20.40
C PHE A 114 -3.65 15.42 20.44
N GLY A 115 -4.64 14.55 20.20
CA GLY A 115 -6.05 14.88 20.36
C GLY A 115 -6.64 15.75 19.25
N PHE A 116 -6.15 15.63 18.01
CA PHE A 116 -6.65 16.39 16.87
C PHE A 116 -8.12 16.08 16.58
N ASP A 117 -8.93 17.13 16.48
CA ASP A 117 -10.33 17.00 16.11
C ASP A 117 -10.51 16.81 14.58
N LYS A 118 -11.77 16.80 14.12
CA LYS A 118 -12.09 16.68 12.69
C LYS A 118 -11.48 17.81 11.84
N ASN A 119 -11.46 19.03 12.35
CA ASN A 119 -10.96 20.21 11.65
C ASN A 119 -9.43 20.19 11.59
N ASP A 120 -8.77 19.80 12.67
CA ASP A 120 -7.32 19.65 12.74
C ASP A 120 -6.82 18.60 11.74
N ARG A 121 -7.47 17.42 11.70
CA ARG A 121 -7.15 16.37 10.72
C ARG A 121 -7.37 16.84 9.29
N LYS A 122 -8.46 17.58 9.02
CA LYS A 122 -8.73 18.16 7.69
C LYS A 122 -7.66 19.18 7.30
N ARG A 123 -7.23 20.02 8.24
CA ARG A 123 -6.20 21.03 8.04
C ARG A 123 -4.84 20.40 7.77
N LEU A 124 -4.44 19.42 8.57
CA LEU A 124 -3.20 18.64 8.39
C LEU A 124 -3.17 17.98 7.01
N TYR A 125 -4.26 17.32 6.62
CA TYR A 125 -4.40 16.69 5.30
C TYR A 125 -4.20 17.70 4.16
N GLY A 126 -4.85 18.87 4.26
CA GLY A 126 -4.68 19.95 3.29
C GLY A 126 -3.22 20.34 3.14
N MET A 127 -2.52 20.60 4.26
CA MET A 127 -1.11 20.99 4.25
C MET A 127 -0.19 19.91 3.66
N ILE A 128 -0.44 18.63 3.94
CA ILE A 128 0.30 17.50 3.36
C ILE A 128 0.09 17.46 1.85
N ASN A 129 -1.14 17.58 1.37
CA ASN A 129 -1.47 17.48 -0.05
C ASN A 129 -1.06 18.67 -0.91
N GLU A 130 -0.63 19.79 -0.33
CA GLU A 130 0.02 20.88 -1.08
C GLU A 130 1.42 20.49 -1.60
N LEU A 131 1.99 19.39 -1.09
CA LEU A 131 3.28 18.87 -1.52
C LEU A 131 3.08 17.73 -2.51
N PRO A 132 3.93 17.60 -3.55
CA PRO A 132 3.94 16.38 -4.35
C PRO A 132 4.32 15.20 -3.46
N THR A 133 3.83 14.03 -3.77
CA THR A 133 4.26 12.81 -3.08
C THR A 133 5.75 12.54 -3.34
N ILE A 134 6.39 11.70 -2.53
CA ILE A 134 7.76 11.24 -2.81
C ILE A 134 7.77 10.55 -4.16
N PHE A 135 6.79 9.69 -4.43
CA PHE A 135 6.64 9.01 -5.72
C PHE A 135 6.61 10.00 -6.90
N GLU A 136 5.80 11.06 -6.82
CA GLU A 136 5.72 12.10 -7.85
C GLU A 136 7.01 12.89 -7.98
N THR A 137 7.71 13.12 -6.88
CA THR A 137 8.98 13.84 -6.84
C THR A 137 10.07 13.06 -7.59
N ILE A 138 10.19 11.75 -7.36
CA ILE A 138 11.24 10.94 -7.98
C ILE A 138 10.93 10.54 -9.43
N ASN A 139 9.65 10.39 -9.79
CA ASN A 139 9.26 10.04 -11.16
C ASN A 139 9.06 11.26 -12.08
N GLY A 140 9.17 12.47 -11.53
CA GLY A 140 8.76 13.70 -12.16
C GLY A 140 7.23 13.81 -12.24
N LYS A 141 6.72 15.03 -12.38
CA LYS A 141 5.30 15.26 -12.67
C LYS A 141 4.94 14.53 -13.97
N ARG A 142 4.37 13.33 -13.88
CA ARG A 142 3.54 12.82 -14.98
C ARG A 142 2.50 13.91 -15.21
N GLN A 143 2.42 14.42 -16.44
CA GLN A 143 1.32 15.30 -16.82
C GLN A 143 0.05 14.64 -16.29
N HIS A 144 -0.71 15.35 -15.46
CA HIS A 144 -2.04 14.91 -15.06
C HIS A 144 -2.70 14.31 -16.29
N ILE A 145 -2.95 13.01 -16.29
CA ILE A 145 -3.95 12.45 -17.19
C ILE A 145 -5.23 13.10 -16.68
N LYS A 146 -5.55 14.28 -17.25
CA LYS A 146 -6.85 14.89 -17.08
C LYS A 146 -7.82 13.80 -17.50
N ARG A 147 -8.53 13.22 -16.54
CA ARG A 147 -9.76 12.50 -16.84
C ARG A 147 -10.69 13.57 -17.40
N SER A 148 -10.73 13.67 -18.73
CA SER A 148 -11.71 14.49 -19.43
C SER A 148 -13.10 14.02 -19.00
N PRO A 149 -14.07 14.93 -18.78
CA PRO A 149 -15.42 14.52 -18.49
C PRO A 149 -15.97 13.73 -19.68
N VAL A 150 -16.58 12.57 -19.39
CA VAL A 150 -17.26 11.75 -20.39
C VAL A 150 -18.34 12.58 -21.05
N ARG A 151 -18.20 12.83 -22.35
CA ARG A 151 -19.24 13.42 -23.19
C ARG A 151 -19.66 12.40 -24.24
N ASN A 152 -20.90 11.91 -24.11
CA ASN A 152 -21.55 11.02 -25.06
C ASN A 152 -21.65 11.69 -26.45
N GLY A 153 -21.35 10.93 -27.50
CA GLY A 153 -21.58 11.33 -28.88
C GLY A 153 -20.91 10.41 -29.90
N ASN A 154 -21.72 9.73 -30.71
CA ASN A 154 -21.33 8.71 -31.68
C ASN A 154 -20.50 9.24 -32.86
N HIS A 155 -19.72 8.31 -33.42
CA HIS A 155 -19.47 8.03 -34.84
C HIS A 155 -18.11 8.37 -35.51
N ILE A 156 -17.57 7.28 -36.10
CA ILE A 156 -16.71 7.09 -37.29
C ILE A 156 -15.18 7.05 -37.12
N ILE A 157 -14.69 5.90 -37.59
CA ILE A 157 -13.34 5.35 -37.66
C ILE A 157 -12.43 6.17 -38.57
N SER A 158 -11.21 6.46 -38.12
CA SER A 158 -10.04 6.46 -39.00
C SER A 158 -8.82 5.90 -38.27
N ASN A 159 -8.15 4.95 -38.92
CA ASN A 159 -6.98 4.24 -38.45
C ASN A 159 -5.78 5.18 -38.27
N SER A 160 -5.10 5.07 -37.13
CA SER A 160 -3.64 5.23 -37.07
C SER A 160 -3.06 4.43 -35.92
N LYS A 161 -2.18 3.50 -36.30
CA LYS A 161 -1.39 2.64 -35.43
C LYS A 161 -0.30 3.48 -34.75
N THR A 162 -0.28 3.50 -33.42
CA THR A 162 0.95 3.64 -32.63
C THR A 162 0.82 2.80 -31.38
N ASN A 163 1.68 1.79 -31.30
CA ASN A 163 1.70 0.75 -30.29
C ASN A 163 2.74 1.12 -29.22
N THR A 164 2.29 1.52 -28.03
CA THR A 164 3.11 1.57 -26.82
C THR A 164 2.19 1.42 -25.61
N LYS A 165 1.90 0.16 -25.23
CA LYS A 165 1.37 -0.17 -23.90
C LYS A 165 2.57 -0.51 -23.01
N LEU A 166 2.95 0.43 -22.14
CA LEU A 166 3.75 0.10 -20.96
C LEU A 166 2.77 -0.44 -19.91
N HIS A 167 2.71 -1.77 -19.82
CA HIS A 167 2.07 -2.48 -18.73
C HIS A 167 3.05 -2.45 -17.56
N VAL A 168 2.78 -1.63 -16.55
CA VAL A 168 3.47 -1.75 -15.26
C VAL A 168 2.70 -2.83 -14.50
N ASP A 169 3.16 -4.07 -14.61
CA ASP A 169 2.72 -5.16 -13.75
C ASP A 169 3.12 -4.82 -12.31
N MET A 170 2.15 -4.40 -11.50
CA MET A 170 2.31 -4.32 -10.06
C MET A 170 2.41 -5.74 -9.51
N VAL A 171 3.64 -6.25 -9.39
CA VAL A 171 3.90 -7.45 -8.59
C VAL A 171 3.66 -7.07 -7.13
N GLN A 172 2.48 -7.38 -6.59
CA GLN A 172 2.19 -7.32 -5.16
C GLN A 172 3.00 -8.43 -4.45
N PRO A 173 3.94 -8.10 -3.53
CA PRO A 173 4.59 -9.11 -2.70
C PRO A 173 3.59 -9.62 -1.64
N ARG A 174 3.27 -10.92 -1.69
CA ARG A 174 2.33 -11.62 -0.80
C ARG A 174 2.86 -11.85 0.63
N TYR A 175 3.26 -10.81 1.36
CA TYR A 175 3.88 -10.99 2.69
C TYR A 175 2.98 -10.73 3.92
N TYR A 176 1.74 -10.27 3.77
CA TYR A 176 0.83 -10.11 4.92
C TYR A 176 -0.23 -11.22 4.95
N SER A 177 0.13 -12.40 5.47
CA SER A 177 -0.88 -13.39 5.88
C SER A 177 -0.35 -14.34 6.96
N LYS A 178 -0.52 -13.92 8.23
CA LYS A 178 -0.60 -14.66 9.51
C LYS A 178 -0.19 -13.64 10.58
N MET A 179 -0.99 -13.30 11.58
CA MET A 179 -1.49 -14.21 12.60
C MET A 179 -2.85 -13.75 13.15
N VAL A 180 -3.79 -14.68 13.28
CA VAL A 180 -4.99 -14.59 14.13
C VAL A 180 -4.95 -15.79 15.07
N GLN A 181 -5.03 -15.56 16.39
CA GLN A 181 -5.49 -16.55 17.36
C GLN A 181 -6.41 -15.91 18.42
N VAL A 182 -7.70 -16.15 18.20
CA VAL A 182 -8.91 -16.32 19.05
C VAL A 182 -8.79 -16.21 20.60
N GLN A 183 -9.42 -15.16 21.16
CA GLN A 183 -10.54 -15.04 22.15
C GLN A 183 -10.61 -15.94 23.43
N PRO A 184 -11.17 -15.42 24.56
CA PRO A 184 -12.63 -15.50 24.79
C PRO A 184 -13.34 -14.25 25.38
N LYS A 185 -14.45 -13.88 24.71
CA LYS A 185 -15.77 -13.32 25.12
C LYS A 185 -15.95 -12.73 26.54
N GLU A 186 -16.52 -11.51 26.59
CA GLU A 186 -17.86 -11.24 27.17
C GLU A 186 -18.37 -9.82 26.82
N ASP A 187 -19.68 -9.80 26.51
CA ASP A 187 -20.69 -8.72 26.46
C ASP A 187 -20.63 -7.46 25.57
N SER A 188 -21.77 -7.30 24.88
CA SER A 188 -22.55 -6.08 24.60
C SER A 188 -22.35 -5.32 23.28
N GLU A 189 -23.50 -5.22 22.59
CA GLU A 189 -23.98 -4.16 21.70
C GLU A 189 -23.79 -4.34 20.18
N GLU A 190 -24.94 -4.54 19.52
CA GLU A 190 -25.14 -4.61 18.08
C GLU A 190 -24.88 -3.25 17.45
N GLU A 191 -23.75 -3.09 16.76
CA GLU A 191 -23.54 -2.03 15.78
C GLU A 191 -23.63 -2.65 14.39
N GLU A 192 -24.60 -2.18 13.59
CA GLU A 192 -24.79 -2.57 12.20
C GLU A 192 -23.54 -2.18 11.39
N GLU A 193 -22.66 -3.15 11.15
CA GLU A 193 -21.54 -3.03 10.20
C GLU A 193 -22.09 -2.74 8.81
N ILE A 194 -21.91 -1.50 8.34
CA ILE A 194 -22.04 -1.17 6.94
C ILE A 194 -20.87 -1.83 6.22
N ASP A 195 -21.13 -3.02 5.68
CA ASP A 195 -20.23 -3.86 4.90
C ASP A 195 -19.73 -3.14 3.64
N GLU A 196 -18.62 -2.42 3.75
CA GLU A 196 -17.86 -1.88 2.61
C GLU A 196 -17.07 -2.96 1.85
N HIS A 197 -17.26 -4.26 2.16
CA HIS A 197 -16.71 -5.38 1.38
C HIS A 197 -17.73 -6.00 0.39
N ALA A 198 -18.88 -5.36 0.18
CA ALA A 198 -20.04 -5.87 -0.55
C ALA A 198 -19.86 -6.25 -2.04
N ASP A 199 -18.70 -6.07 -2.67
CA ASP A 199 -18.54 -6.27 -4.13
C ASP A 199 -17.65 -7.46 -4.53
N ALA A 200 -17.13 -8.26 -3.59
CA ALA A 200 -16.34 -9.45 -3.92
C ALA A 200 -17.26 -10.63 -4.32
N LEU A 201 -17.62 -10.71 -5.61
CA LEU A 201 -18.46 -11.77 -6.17
C LEU A 201 -17.66 -13.02 -6.56
N CYS A 202 -18.18 -14.21 -6.22
CA CYS A 202 -17.60 -15.48 -6.66
C CYS A 202 -17.70 -15.64 -8.18
N GLY A 203 -16.56 -15.83 -8.87
CA GLY A 203 -16.49 -15.99 -10.32
C GLY A 203 -17.17 -17.25 -10.90
N ALA A 204 -17.71 -18.14 -10.06
CA ALA A 204 -18.45 -19.33 -10.47
C ALA A 204 -19.95 -19.24 -10.15
N CYS A 205 -20.34 -18.74 -8.98
CA CYS A 205 -21.74 -18.68 -8.57
C CYS A 205 -22.33 -17.28 -8.46
N GLY A 206 -21.53 -16.21 -8.54
CA GLY A 206 -21.99 -14.82 -8.48
C GLY A 206 -22.58 -14.40 -7.14
N HIS A 207 -22.32 -15.13 -6.05
CA HIS A 207 -22.75 -14.76 -4.70
C HIS A 207 -21.63 -14.03 -3.95
N ASN A 208 -22.02 -13.20 -2.98
CA ASN A 208 -21.12 -12.37 -2.16
C ASN A 208 -20.30 -13.18 -1.16
N TYR A 209 -19.24 -12.52 -0.67
CA TYR A 209 -18.45 -12.94 0.46
C TYR A 209 -19.31 -13.13 1.71
N ALA A 210 -19.18 -14.30 2.36
CA ALA A 210 -19.69 -14.56 3.69
C ALA A 210 -18.50 -14.87 4.60
N THR A 211 -18.54 -14.36 5.84
CA THR A 211 -17.42 -14.30 6.80
C THR A 211 -16.80 -15.66 7.15
N ASP A 212 -17.50 -16.78 6.92
CA ASP A 212 -17.04 -18.14 7.28
C ASP A 212 -16.78 -19.06 6.08
N GLU A 213 -16.76 -18.55 4.84
CA GLU A 213 -16.51 -19.41 3.67
C GLU A 213 -15.04 -19.39 3.22
N PHE A 214 -14.53 -20.55 2.77
CA PHE A 214 -13.20 -20.64 2.19
C PHE A 214 -13.19 -20.16 0.73
N TRP A 215 -12.27 -19.25 0.40
CA TRP A 215 -12.09 -18.70 -0.93
C TRP A 215 -10.68 -18.93 -1.49
N ILE A 216 -10.57 -18.99 -2.82
CA ILE A 216 -9.30 -19.12 -3.54
C ILE A 216 -9.29 -18.24 -4.78
N CYS A 217 -8.16 -17.55 -5.04
CA CYS A 217 -7.96 -16.69 -6.19
C CYS A 217 -7.23 -17.44 -7.33
N CYS A 218 -7.70 -17.29 -8.56
CA CYS A 218 -7.07 -17.87 -9.75
C CYS A 218 -5.88 -17.03 -10.23
N ASP A 219 -4.69 -17.62 -10.35
CA ASP A 219 -3.47 -16.92 -10.79
C ASP A 219 -3.47 -16.56 -12.30
N ILE A 220 -4.51 -16.93 -13.06
CA ILE A 220 -4.63 -16.61 -14.50
C ILE A 220 -5.62 -15.47 -14.78
N CYS A 221 -6.74 -15.42 -14.06
CA CYS A 221 -7.80 -14.43 -14.32
C CYS A 221 -8.11 -13.55 -13.13
N GLU A 222 -7.40 -13.73 -12.01
CA GLU A 222 -7.46 -12.91 -10.79
C GLU A 222 -8.86 -12.82 -10.15
N ARG A 223 -9.77 -13.72 -10.53
CA ARG A 223 -11.09 -13.85 -9.92
C ARG A 223 -11.05 -14.73 -8.68
N TRP A 224 -11.89 -14.38 -7.72
CA TRP A 224 -12.09 -15.09 -6.47
C TRP A 224 -13.23 -16.11 -6.59
N PHE A 225 -13.07 -17.26 -5.94
CA PHE A 225 -14.04 -18.35 -5.97
C PHE A 225 -14.22 -18.97 -4.59
N HIS A 226 -15.44 -19.32 -4.20
CA HIS A 226 -15.63 -20.25 -3.09
C HIS A 226 -14.95 -21.58 -3.41
N GLY A 227 -14.23 -22.16 -2.45
CA GLY A 227 -13.58 -23.45 -2.62
C GLY A 227 -14.57 -24.55 -3.00
N LYS A 228 -15.80 -24.52 -2.47
CA LYS A 228 -16.90 -25.42 -2.87
C LYS A 228 -17.27 -25.29 -4.35
N CYS A 229 -17.31 -24.07 -4.89
CA CYS A 229 -17.67 -23.80 -6.28
C CYS A 229 -16.62 -24.31 -7.28
N VAL A 230 -15.38 -24.46 -6.84
CA VAL A 230 -14.27 -24.95 -7.68
C VAL A 230 -13.65 -26.27 -7.20
N LYS A 231 -14.32 -26.95 -6.26
CA LYS A 231 -13.93 -28.26 -5.70
C LYS A 231 -12.51 -28.27 -5.09
N ILE A 232 -12.15 -27.21 -4.39
CA ILE A 232 -10.90 -27.09 -3.62
C ILE A 232 -11.25 -26.94 -2.14
N THR A 233 -10.63 -27.78 -1.31
CA THR A 233 -10.72 -27.67 0.15
C THR A 233 -9.56 -26.82 0.69
N PRO A 234 -9.70 -26.21 1.88
CA PRO A 234 -8.61 -25.47 2.52
C PRO A 234 -7.30 -26.30 2.63
N ALA A 235 -7.42 -27.58 3.03
CA ALA A 235 -6.27 -28.49 3.14
C ALA A 235 -5.56 -28.73 1.80
N LYS A 236 -6.33 -28.80 0.69
CA LYS A 236 -5.76 -28.93 -0.65
C LYS A 236 -5.10 -27.64 -1.10
N ALA A 237 -5.69 -26.48 -0.78
CA ALA A 237 -5.16 -25.16 -1.14
C ALA A 237 -3.80 -24.86 -0.51
N GLN A 238 -3.53 -25.34 0.70
CA GLN A 238 -2.22 -25.20 1.37
C GLN A 238 -1.05 -25.75 0.55
N HIS A 239 -1.30 -26.70 -0.35
CA HIS A 239 -0.28 -27.36 -1.16
C HIS A 239 -0.27 -26.87 -2.63
N ILE A 240 -1.15 -25.94 -3.00
CA ILE A 240 -1.23 -25.40 -4.35
C ILE A 240 -0.38 -24.12 -4.43
N LYS A 241 0.76 -24.18 -5.14
CA LYS A 241 1.59 -23.00 -5.40
C LYS A 241 0.96 -22.03 -6.41
N HIS A 242 0.36 -22.58 -7.47
CA HIS A 242 -0.34 -21.83 -8.49
C HIS A 242 -1.69 -22.47 -8.80
N TYR A 243 -2.78 -21.80 -8.43
CA TYR A 243 -4.15 -22.24 -8.64
C TYR A 243 -4.71 -21.73 -9.97
N LYS A 244 -5.27 -22.66 -10.75
CA LYS A 244 -5.93 -22.37 -12.02
C LYS A 244 -7.41 -22.78 -11.94
N CYS A 245 -8.32 -21.82 -12.09
CA CYS A 245 -9.76 -22.11 -12.04
C CYS A 245 -10.19 -23.02 -13.20
N PRO A 246 -11.37 -23.68 -13.11
CA PRO A 246 -11.85 -24.57 -14.16
C PRO A 246 -11.94 -23.91 -15.55
N SER A 247 -12.37 -22.65 -15.60
CA SER A 247 -12.48 -21.88 -16.85
C SER A 247 -11.12 -21.62 -17.49
N CYS A 248 -10.08 -21.39 -16.70
CA CYS A 248 -8.72 -21.22 -17.21
C CYS A 248 -8.07 -22.58 -17.53
N SER A 249 -8.37 -23.62 -16.77
CA SER A 249 -7.77 -24.96 -16.91
C SER A 249 -8.12 -25.64 -18.23
N SER A 250 -9.36 -25.51 -18.71
CA SER A 250 -9.87 -26.25 -19.88
C SER A 250 -9.73 -25.53 -21.24
N GLY A 251 -9.12 -24.35 -21.30
CA GLY A 251 -8.75 -23.63 -22.54
C GLY A 251 -9.60 -23.87 -23.82
N SER A 252 -10.78 -23.25 -23.95
CA SER A 252 -11.16 -22.44 -25.13
C SER A 252 -12.65 -22.04 -25.12
N LYS A 253 -12.89 -20.72 -25.10
CA LYS A 253 -13.70 -19.94 -26.06
C LYS A 253 -14.25 -18.68 -25.38
N ARG A 254 -13.98 -17.56 -26.04
CA ARG A 254 -14.60 -16.24 -25.86
C ARG A 254 -16.10 -16.34 -25.56
N SER A 255 -16.55 -15.57 -24.58
CA SER A 255 -17.81 -14.82 -24.69
C SER A 255 -17.59 -13.44 -24.09
N ARG A 256 -17.22 -12.52 -24.98
CA ARG A 256 -17.52 -11.09 -24.85
C ARG A 256 -19.05 -11.01 -24.90
N ILE A 257 -19.69 -10.71 -23.78
CA ILE A 257 -21.14 -10.48 -23.77
C ILE A 257 -21.35 -9.00 -24.12
N GLN A 258 -22.30 -8.83 -25.05
CA GLN A 258 -22.77 -7.63 -25.70
C GLN A 258 -23.39 -6.63 -24.72
#